data_AF-A0A440JB91-F1
#
_entry.id   AF-A0A440JB91-F1
#
_cell.length_a   1.000
_cell.length_b   1.000
_cell.length_c   1.000
_cell.angle_alpha   90.00
_cell.angle_beta   90.00
_cell.angle_gamma   90.00
#
_symmetry.space_group_name_H-M   'P 1'
#
loop_
_entity.id
_entity.type
_entity.pdbx_description
1 polymer ?
#
loop_
_entity_poly.entity_id
_entity_poly.type
_entity_poly.pdbx_seq_one_letter_code
_entity_poly.pdbx_strand_id
1 'polypeptide(L)'
;MQLDLKTVEALAPDQASLGAAAKLTKRSNWPRLEAHEQLPLIWGECQGSGSNPYRVAFDTSDHGYKCTCPSRKFPCKHILALAWIGATAPDSFTRVDQ
;
A
#
# COMPACT_ATOMS: atom_id res chain seq x y z
N MET A 1 -13.17 -6.83 4.85
CA MET A 1 -12.04 -5.89 4.70
C MET A 1 -12.65 -4.52 4.45
N GLN A 2 -12.67 -3.60 5.42
CA GLN A 2 -13.30 -2.29 5.22
C GLN A 2 -12.31 -1.20 5.65
N LEU A 3 -11.27 -1.04 4.82
CA LEU A 3 -10.40 0.11 4.87
C LEU A 3 -11.08 1.24 4.08
N ASP A 4 -11.19 2.44 4.65
CA ASP A 4 -11.77 3.59 3.97
C ASP A 4 -10.71 4.60 3.54
N LEU A 5 -11.04 5.44 2.56
CA LEU A 5 -10.10 6.43 2.05
C LEU A 5 -9.74 7.49 3.12
N LYS A 6 -10.67 7.82 4.02
CA LYS A 6 -10.46 8.77 5.11
C LYS A 6 -9.36 8.30 6.07
N THR A 7 -9.27 7.01 6.35
CA THR A 7 -8.18 6.43 7.15
C THR A 7 -6.85 6.63 6.45
N VAL A 8 -6.78 6.41 5.13
CA VAL A 8 -5.54 6.64 4.35
C VAL A 8 -5.13 8.11 4.39
N GLU A 9 -6.08 9.03 4.27
CA GLU A 9 -5.84 10.46 4.39
C GLU A 9 -5.33 10.85 5.78
N ALA A 10 -5.94 10.30 6.84
CA ALA A 10 -5.54 10.55 8.23
C ALA A 10 -4.17 9.97 8.58
N LEU A 11 -3.78 8.87 7.95
CA LEU A 11 -2.46 8.24 8.13
C LEU A 11 -1.34 9.03 7.44
N ALA A 12 -1.65 9.85 6.43
CA ALA A 12 -0.61 10.52 5.67
C ALA A 12 0.11 11.62 6.48
N PRO A 13 1.46 11.69 6.42
CA PRO A 13 2.20 12.69 7.17
C PRO A 13 2.04 14.11 6.59
N ASP A 14 1.72 14.21 5.30
CA ASP A 14 1.43 15.47 4.61
C ASP A 14 0.68 15.23 3.28
N GLN A 15 0.09 16.30 2.74
CA GLN A 15 -0.64 16.26 1.47
C GLN A 15 0.27 15.92 0.27
N ALA A 16 1.55 16.27 0.33
CA ALA A 16 2.51 15.92 -0.72
C ALA A 16 2.73 14.40 -0.80
N SER A 17 2.71 13.71 0.33
CA SER A 17 2.83 12.26 0.43
C SER A 17 1.58 11.56 -0.12
N LEU A 18 0.37 12.10 0.13
CA LEU A 18 -0.86 11.63 -0.50
C LEU A 18 -0.83 11.83 -2.02
N GLY A 19 -0.45 13.02 -2.49
CA GLY A 19 -0.34 13.29 -3.92
C GLY A 19 0.68 12.38 -4.62
N ALA A 20 1.76 12.03 -3.93
CA ALA A 20 2.74 11.06 -4.44
C ALA A 20 2.21 9.62 -4.42
N ALA A 21 1.45 9.24 -3.38
CA ALA A 21 0.82 7.93 -3.26
C ALA A 21 -0.25 7.70 -4.34
N ALA A 22 -1.07 8.70 -4.63
CA ALA A 22 -2.10 8.65 -5.67
C ALA A 22 -1.54 8.29 -7.06
N LYS A 23 -0.32 8.73 -7.37
CA LYS A 23 0.36 8.38 -8.65
C LYS A 23 0.79 6.91 -8.70
N LEU A 24 0.99 6.30 -7.54
CA LEU A 24 1.45 4.92 -7.41
C LEU A 24 0.30 3.91 -7.39
N THR A 25 -0.96 4.32 -7.27
CA THR A 25 -2.10 3.38 -7.23
C THR A 25 -2.35 2.61 -8.53
N LYS A 26 -1.72 3.04 -9.64
CA LYS A 26 -1.81 2.34 -10.93
C LYS A 26 -1.24 0.93 -10.83
N ARG A 27 -2.01 -0.08 -11.26
CA ARG A 27 -1.63 -1.51 -11.22
C ARG A 27 -0.29 -1.82 -11.90
N SER A 28 0.11 -1.05 -12.91
CA SER A 28 1.40 -1.18 -13.61
C SER A 28 2.62 -0.90 -12.72
N ASN A 29 2.45 -0.17 -11.61
CA ASN A 29 3.52 0.06 -10.65
C ASN A 29 3.69 -1.12 -9.69
N TRP A 30 2.81 -2.13 -9.71
CA TRP A 30 2.76 -3.19 -8.71
C TRP A 30 2.97 -4.57 -9.32
N PRO A 31 4.17 -4.99 -9.74
CA PRO A 31 4.39 -6.33 -10.28
C PRO A 31 3.71 -7.45 -9.48
N ARG A 32 3.75 -7.34 -8.14
CA ARG A 32 2.95 -8.15 -7.22
C ARG A 32 2.02 -7.28 -6.40
N LEU A 33 0.77 -7.74 -6.25
CA LEU A 33 -0.25 -7.08 -5.44
C LEU A 33 -1.22 -8.14 -4.93
N GLU A 34 -1.09 -8.48 -3.65
CA GLU A 34 -1.69 -9.67 -3.06
C GLU A 34 -2.33 -9.35 -1.72
N ALA A 35 -3.41 -10.04 -1.40
CA ALA A 35 -4.09 -9.93 -0.12
C ALA A 35 -4.23 -11.31 0.48
N HIS A 36 -3.96 -11.44 1.77
CA HIS A 36 -4.15 -12.69 2.48
C HIS A 36 -5.66 -13.03 2.51
N GLU A 37 -6.01 -14.30 2.39
CA GLU A 37 -7.41 -14.74 2.41
C GLU A 37 -8.04 -14.62 3.80
N GLN A 38 -7.34 -15.09 4.82
CA GLN A 38 -7.84 -15.14 6.20
C GLN A 38 -7.41 -13.94 7.07
N LEU A 39 -6.18 -13.45 6.92
CA LEU A 39 -5.64 -12.36 7.72
C LEU A 39 -5.97 -10.98 7.11
N PRO A 40 -6.11 -9.92 7.91
CA PRO A 40 -6.36 -8.56 7.44
C PRO A 40 -5.12 -7.91 6.78
N LEU A 41 -4.29 -8.69 6.08
CA LEU A 41 -3.01 -8.26 5.54
C LEU A 41 -3.10 -8.08 4.02
N ILE A 42 -2.69 -6.91 3.55
CA ILE A 42 -2.43 -6.65 2.13
C ILE A 42 -0.94 -6.38 1.94
N TRP A 43 -0.39 -6.81 0.81
CA TRP A 43 1.00 -6.58 0.49
C TRP A 43 1.23 -6.49 -1.02
N GLY A 44 2.40 -5.98 -1.40
CA GLY A 44 2.78 -5.92 -2.79
C GLY A 44 4.22 -5.48 -2.99
N GLU A 45 4.65 -5.55 -4.24
CA GLU A 45 5.93 -5.07 -4.72
C GLU A 45 5.68 -3.83 -5.55
N CYS A 46 6.06 -2.65 -5.06
CA CYS A 46 5.95 -1.41 -5.81
C CYS A 46 7.26 -1.17 -6.57
N GLN A 47 7.17 -1.04 -7.89
CA GLN A 47 8.29 -0.65 -8.74
C GLN A 47 8.78 0.74 -8.32
N GLY A 48 10.04 0.78 -7.87
CA GLY A 48 10.72 2.00 -7.49
C GLY A 48 11.66 2.50 -8.59
N SER A 49 12.44 3.53 -8.25
CA SER A 49 13.52 4.07 -9.08
C SER A 49 14.77 3.18 -9.15
N GLY A 50 14.83 2.12 -8.33
CA GLY A 50 15.92 1.15 -8.32
C GLY A 50 15.58 -0.11 -9.10
N SER A 51 16.56 -1.01 -9.24
CA SER A 51 16.41 -2.29 -9.96
C SER A 51 15.49 -3.28 -9.24
N ASN A 52 15.40 -3.21 -7.91
CA ASN A 52 14.54 -4.09 -7.11
C ASN A 52 13.28 -3.35 -6.66
N PRO A 53 12.07 -3.93 -6.84
CA PRO A 53 10.84 -3.39 -6.30
C PRO A 53 10.89 -3.25 -4.76
N TYR A 54 10.23 -2.24 -4.24
CA TYR A 54 10.04 -2.10 -2.79
C TYR A 54 8.93 -3.04 -2.33
N ARG A 55 9.19 -3.85 -1.31
CA ARG A 55 8.16 -4.66 -0.66
C ARG A 55 7.41 -3.79 0.34
N VAL A 56 6.10 -3.86 0.28
CA VAL A 56 5.16 -3.02 1.02
C VAL A 56 4.11 -3.95 1.63
N ALA A 57 3.87 -3.82 2.93
CA ALA A 57 2.84 -4.56 3.64
C ALA A 57 2.05 -3.60 4.52
N PHE A 58 0.75 -3.82 4.62
CA PHE A 58 -0.18 -3.01 5.40
C PHE A 58 -1.24 -3.92 6.02
N ASP A 59 -1.42 -3.78 7.32
CA ASP A 59 -2.49 -4.43 8.06
C ASP A 59 -3.73 -3.52 8.04
N THR A 60 -4.82 -4.04 7.49
CA THR A 60 -6.09 -3.32 7.32
C THR A 60 -6.95 -3.27 8.59
N SER A 61 -6.50 -3.90 9.69
CA SER A 61 -7.20 -3.90 10.97
C SER A 61 -6.58 -2.92 11.98
N ASP A 62 -5.26 -2.95 12.16
CA ASP A 62 -4.56 -2.10 13.13
C ASP A 62 -3.75 -0.96 12.49
N HIS A 63 -3.71 -0.91 11.15
CA HIS A 63 -2.94 0.05 10.36
C HIS A 63 -1.42 -0.03 10.59
N GLY A 64 -0.93 -1.18 11.05
CA GLY A 64 0.48 -1.53 11.07
C GLY A 64 1.03 -1.66 9.66
N TYR A 65 2.27 -1.25 9.44
CA TYR A 65 2.83 -1.24 8.09
C TYR A 65 4.35 -1.42 8.05
N LYS A 66 4.83 -1.95 6.93
CA LYS A 66 6.27 -2.09 6.66
C LYS A 66 6.56 -1.82 5.19
N CYS A 67 7.60 -1.03 4.94
CA CYS A 67 8.11 -0.81 3.59
C CYS A 67 9.63 -0.92 3.58
N THR A 68 10.19 -1.53 2.53
CA THR A 68 11.65 -1.62 2.35
C THR A 68 12.28 -0.38 1.72
N CYS A 69 11.50 0.66 1.39
CA CYS A 69 12.04 1.87 0.78
C CYS A 69 12.83 2.72 1.80
N PRO A 70 13.87 3.46 1.39
CA PRO A 70 14.71 4.27 2.27
C PRO A 70 14.07 5.61 2.70
N SER A 71 12.74 5.74 2.59
CA SER A 71 12.01 6.96 2.95
C SER A 71 12.20 7.27 4.43
N ARG A 72 12.40 8.56 4.76
CA ARG A 72 12.35 9.07 6.14
C ARG A 72 11.00 9.66 6.54
N LYS A 73 10.02 9.65 5.63
CA LYS A 73 8.62 9.98 5.91
C LYS A 73 7.81 8.70 6.12
N PHE A 74 7.09 8.65 7.23
CA PHE A 74 6.31 7.49 7.66
C PHE A 74 4.89 7.93 8.04
N PRO A 75 3.84 7.24 7.52
CA PRO A 75 3.87 6.26 6.44
C PRO A 75 4.46 6.83 5.14
N CYS A 76 5.21 6.01 4.41
CA CYS A 76 5.78 6.44 3.13
C CYS A 76 4.72 6.39 2.02
N LYS A 77 4.98 7.07 0.89
CA LYS A 77 4.05 7.07 -0.26
C LYS A 77 3.67 5.66 -0.76
N HIS A 78 4.53 4.66 -0.61
CA HIS A 78 4.24 3.30 -1.05
C HIS A 78 3.23 2.62 -0.13
N ILE A 79 3.35 2.82 1.19
CA ILE A 79 2.37 2.34 2.17
C ILE A 79 1.01 2.98 1.91
N LEU A 80 0.99 4.31 1.78
CA LEU A 80 -0.23 5.06 1.50
C LEU A 80 -0.87 4.60 0.18
N ALA A 81 -0.08 4.32 -0.85
CA ALA A 81 -0.59 3.82 -2.12
C ALA A 81 -1.21 2.41 -2.01
N LEU A 82 -0.56 1.50 -1.27
CA LEU A 82 -1.08 0.15 -1.03
C LEU A 82 -2.42 0.21 -0.26
N ALA A 83 -2.45 0.98 0.82
CA ALA A 83 -3.64 1.21 1.62
C ALA A 83 -4.77 1.86 0.78
N TRP A 84 -4.43 2.84 -0.06
CA TRP A 84 -5.38 3.46 -0.98
C TRP A 84 -6.00 2.43 -1.93
N ILE A 85 -5.20 1.59 -2.58
CA ILE A 85 -5.73 0.53 -3.45
C ILE A 85 -6.64 -0.41 -2.65
N GLY A 86 -6.25 -0.76 -1.42
CA GLY A 86 -7.07 -1.56 -0.51
C GLY A 86 -8.44 -0.94 -0.20
N ALA A 87 -8.51 0.39 -0.13
CA ALA A 87 -9.74 1.13 0.14
C ALA A 87 -10.63 1.33 -1.10
N THR A 88 -10.03 1.56 -2.29
CA THR A 88 -10.79 1.97 -3.48
C THR A 88 -10.93 0.91 -4.55
N ALA A 89 -10.05 -0.09 -4.57
CA ALA A 89 -10.03 -1.15 -5.58
C ALA A 89 -9.59 -2.50 -4.97
N PRO A 90 -10.28 -3.01 -3.94
CA PRO A 90 -9.91 -4.24 -3.23
C PRO A 90 -9.85 -5.49 -4.14
N ASP A 91 -10.58 -5.49 -5.25
CA ASP A 91 -10.59 -6.58 -6.24
C ASP A 91 -9.32 -6.61 -7.12
N SER A 92 -8.46 -5.60 -7.02
CA SER A 92 -7.17 -5.56 -7.73
C SER A 92 -6.12 -6.51 -7.11
N PHE A 93 -6.38 -7.00 -5.90
CA PHE A 93 -5.49 -7.89 -5.18
C PHE A 93 -5.76 -9.35 -5.54
N THR A 94 -4.70 -10.07 -5.88
CA THR A 94 -4.78 -11.52 -5.94
C THR A 94 -4.88 -12.07 -4.52
N ARG A 95 -5.90 -12.88 -4.25
CA ARG A 95 -6.07 -13.53 -2.95
C ARG A 95 -5.16 -14.74 -2.84
N VAL A 96 -4.43 -14.83 -1.73
CA VAL A 96 -3.47 -15.91 -1.45
C VAL A 96 -3.64 -16.42 -0.02
N ASP A 97 -3.44 -17.72 0.18
CA ASP A 97 -3.56 -18.39 1.49
C ASP A 97 -2.19 -18.53 2.22
N GLN A 98 -1.16 -17.83 1.72
CA GLN A 98 0.23 -17.94 2.19
C GLN A 98 0.76 -16.63 2.79
#